data_AF-A0A1H8ACF2-F1
#
_entry.id   AF-A0A1H8ACF2-F1
#
_cell.length_a   1.000
_cell.length_b   1.000
_cell.length_c   1.000
_cell.angle_alpha   90.00
_cell.angle_beta   90.00
_cell.angle_gamma   90.00
#
_symmetry.space_group_name_H-M   'P 1'
#
loop_
_entity.id
_entity.type
_entity.pdbx_description
1 polymer ?
#
loop_
_entity_poly.entity_id
_entity_poly.type
_entity_poly.pdbx_seq_one_letter_code
_entity_poly.pdbx_strand_id
1 'polypeptide(L)'
;MVQYTKYVALINKYSPYIAAPPLLDLESDAATGVTKVRINLQFIPHPVYGKTKFRIRERYDSGGNLFFYRYCWEINKRPTGHITAWENEHNHGLPTDPHHHHHVPFDRKQVQANPNVRSLEDAFNAIIPYIISGKAYP
;
A
#
# COMPACT_ATOMS: atom_id res chain seq x y z
N MET A 1 14.26 -15.71 -3.36
CA MET A 1 12.85 -16.22 -3.46
C MET A 1 11.94 -15.23 -2.75
N VAL A 2 10.88 -14.73 -3.39
CA VAL A 2 9.94 -13.78 -2.77
C VAL A 2 9.26 -14.44 -1.58
N GLN A 3 9.33 -13.80 -0.41
CA GLN A 3 8.69 -14.32 0.80
C GLN A 3 7.20 -13.98 0.80
N TYR A 4 6.39 -14.87 0.24
CA TYR A 4 4.93 -14.68 0.17
C TYR A 4 4.23 -14.78 1.54
N THR A 5 4.90 -15.37 2.53
CA THR A 5 4.41 -15.55 3.90
C THR A 5 4.03 -14.23 4.56
N LYS A 6 4.72 -13.12 4.24
CA LYS A 6 4.41 -11.80 4.80
C LYS A 6 3.01 -11.32 4.42
N TYR A 7 2.57 -11.58 3.19
CA TYR A 7 1.22 -11.17 2.75
C TYR A 7 0.16 -12.03 3.45
N VAL A 8 0.38 -13.34 3.52
CA VAL A 8 -0.55 -14.27 4.18
C VAL A 8 -0.70 -13.93 5.66
N ALA A 9 0.40 -13.70 6.38
CA ALA A 9 0.38 -13.32 7.78
C ALA A 9 -0.43 -12.04 8.01
N LEU A 10 -0.19 -11.03 7.17
CA LEU A 10 -0.85 -9.74 7.27
C LEU A 10 -2.35 -9.82 6.92
N ILE A 11 -2.70 -10.56 5.86
CA ILE A 11 -4.09 -10.81 5.46
C ILE A 11 -4.84 -11.56 6.55
N ASN A 12 -4.23 -12.60 7.14
CA ASN A 12 -4.85 -13.36 8.22
C ASN A 12 -5.08 -12.48 9.46
N LYS A 13 -4.05 -11.71 9.86
CA LYS A 13 -4.11 -10.77 10.99
C LYS A 13 -5.25 -9.75 10.86
N TYR A 14 -5.49 -9.24 9.65
CA TYR A 14 -6.51 -8.21 9.41
C TYR A 14 -7.76 -8.72 8.70
N SER A 15 -7.95 -10.04 8.64
CA SER A 15 -9.10 -10.67 7.97
C SER A 15 -10.47 -10.17 8.45
N PRO A 16 -10.70 -9.81 9.73
CA PRO A 16 -12.00 -9.25 10.14
C PRO A 16 -12.36 -7.91 9.47
N TYR A 17 -11.37 -7.20 8.93
CA TYR A 17 -11.54 -5.90 8.29
C TYR A 17 -11.52 -5.99 6.75
N ILE A 18 -11.27 -7.17 6.20
CA ILE A 18 -11.21 -7.41 4.76
C ILE A 18 -12.59 -7.88 4.27
N ALA A 19 -13.20 -7.12 3.37
CA ALA A 19 -14.56 -7.36 2.89
C ALA A 19 -14.67 -8.40 1.76
N ALA A 20 -13.56 -8.72 1.09
CA ALA A 20 -13.54 -9.64 -0.03
C ALA A 20 -12.19 -10.34 -0.14
N PRO A 21 -12.13 -11.55 -0.71
CA PRO A 21 -10.87 -12.24 -0.98
C PRO A 21 -9.86 -11.30 -1.69
N PRO A 22 -8.60 -11.27 -1.22
CA PRO A 22 -7.54 -10.52 -1.87
C PRO A 22 -7.38 -10.90 -3.34
N LEU A 23 -7.29 -9.91 -4.21
CA LEU A 23 -6.91 -10.14 -5.61
C LEU A 23 -5.39 -10.04 -5.72
N LEU A 24 -4.73 -11.17 -5.92
CA LEU A 24 -3.29 -11.28 -6.16
C LEU A 24 -3.02 -11.39 -7.66
N ASP A 25 -2.13 -10.52 -8.14
CA ASP A 25 -1.55 -10.56 -9.47
C ASP A 25 -0.02 -10.63 -9.32
N LEU A 26 0.55 -11.70 -9.84
CA LEU A 26 1.97 -12.03 -9.75
C LEU A 26 2.53 -12.20 -11.16
N GLU A 27 3.56 -11.42 -11.48
CA GLU A 27 4.20 -11.42 -12.78
C GLU A 27 5.71 -11.55 -12.58
N SER A 28 6.32 -12.56 -13.18
CA SER A 28 7.78 -12.72 -13.16
C SER A 28 8.32 -12.61 -14.59
N ASP A 29 9.31 -11.75 -14.77
CA ASP A 29 9.99 -11.55 -16.05
C ASP A 29 11.30 -12.34 -16.04
N ALA A 30 11.36 -13.39 -16.87
CA ALA A 30 12.53 -14.25 -16.96
C ALA A 30 13.77 -13.56 -17.54
N ALA A 31 13.59 -12.53 -18.39
CA ALA A 31 14.70 -11.83 -19.01
C ALA A 31 15.39 -10.87 -18.03
N THR A 32 14.61 -10.19 -17.18
CA THR A 32 15.13 -9.23 -16.20
C THR A 32 15.32 -9.83 -14.81
N GLY A 33 14.73 -11.00 -14.54
CA GLY A 33 14.68 -11.60 -13.21
C GLY A 33 13.79 -10.84 -12.23
N VAL A 34 12.99 -9.87 -12.69
CA VAL A 34 12.14 -9.04 -11.84
C VAL A 34 10.81 -9.74 -11.57
N THR A 35 10.44 -9.81 -10.30
CA THR A 35 9.09 -10.23 -9.88
C THR A 35 8.27 -9.02 -9.45
N LYS A 36 7.08 -8.86 -10.02
CA LYS A 36 6.11 -7.82 -9.67
C LYS A 36 4.96 -8.46 -8.89
N VAL A 37 4.65 -7.89 -7.73
CA VAL A 37 3.52 -8.30 -6.89
C VAL A 37 2.52 -7.17 -6.85
N ARG A 38 1.25 -7.46 -7.15
CA ARG A 38 0.13 -6.52 -7.03
C ARG A 38 -0.98 -7.17 -6.23
N ILE A 39 -1.40 -6.53 -5.14
CA ILE A 39 -2.51 -7.02 -4.30
C ILE A 39 -3.50 -5.89 -4.08
N ASN A 40 -4.78 -6.18 -4.22
CA ASN A 40 -5.85 -5.29 -3.77
C ASN A 40 -6.61 -5.94 -2.61
N LEU A 41 -6.58 -5.26 -1.46
CA LEU A 41 -7.32 -5.64 -0.25
C LEU A 41 -8.52 -4.71 -0.11
N GLN A 42 -9.72 -5.23 -0.29
CA GLN A 42 -10.93 -4.45 -0.08
C GLN A 42 -11.27 -4.47 1.40
N PHE A 43 -11.45 -3.30 2.01
CA PHE A 43 -11.84 -3.23 3.42
C PHE A 43 -13.35 -3.17 3.56
N ILE A 44 -13.83 -3.50 4.77
CA ILE A 44 -15.20 -3.19 5.18
C ILE A 44 -15.48 -1.69 5.01
N PRO A 45 -16.75 -1.28 4.78
CA PRO A 45 -17.09 0.13 4.61
C PRO A 45 -16.61 0.98 5.79
N HIS A 46 -15.78 1.98 5.51
CA HIS A 46 -15.31 2.97 6.46
C HIS A 46 -16.39 4.04 6.70
N PRO A 47 -16.66 4.47 7.95
CA PRO A 47 -17.70 5.46 8.24
C PRO A 47 -17.56 6.79 7.50
N VAL A 48 -16.31 7.25 7.29
CA VAL A 48 -16.02 8.53 6.60
C VAL A 48 -15.87 8.37 5.08
N TYR A 49 -15.27 7.26 4.63
CA TYR A 49 -14.80 7.12 3.25
C TYR A 49 -15.62 6.11 2.44
N GLY A 50 -16.59 5.44 3.06
CA GLY A 50 -17.37 4.37 2.45
C GLY A 50 -16.49 3.17 2.08
N LYS A 51 -16.73 2.59 0.90
CA LYS A 51 -15.94 1.45 0.42
C LYS A 51 -14.52 1.90 0.13
N THR A 52 -13.52 1.32 0.81
CA THR A 52 -12.10 1.61 0.57
C THR A 52 -11.33 0.35 0.23
N LYS A 53 -10.11 0.52 -0.29
CA LYS A 53 -9.18 -0.58 -0.54
C LYS A 53 -7.74 -0.17 -0.30
N PHE A 54 -6.90 -1.13 0.04
CA PHE A 54 -5.46 -0.99 0.07
C PHE A 54 -4.84 -1.66 -1.15
N ARG A 55 -4.09 -0.88 -1.92
CA ARG A 55 -3.36 -1.34 -3.09
C ARG A 55 -1.88 -1.48 -2.73
N ILE A 56 -1.39 -2.70 -2.86
CA ILE A 56 0.01 -3.06 -2.66
C ILE A 56 0.62 -3.27 -4.04
N ARG A 57 1.75 -2.63 -4.30
CA ARG A 57 2.60 -2.88 -5.47
C ARG A 57 4.02 -2.99 -5.00
N GLU A 58 4.67 -4.10 -5.31
CA GLU A 58 6.07 -4.32 -4.96
C GLU A 58 6.81 -4.90 -6.17
N ARG A 59 8.10 -4.60 -6.30
CA ARG A 59 8.99 -5.26 -7.26
C ARG A 59 10.24 -5.75 -6.55
N TYR A 60 10.63 -6.95 -6.92
CA TYR A 60 11.74 -7.69 -6.36
C TYR A 60 12.76 -8.00 -7.44
N ASP A 61 14.04 -7.90 -7.09
CA ASP A 61 15.12 -8.36 -7.95
C ASP A 61 15.21 -9.88 -7.98
N SER A 62 16.15 -10.42 -8.76
CA SER A 62 16.37 -11.87 -8.88
C SER A 62 16.81 -12.54 -7.56
N GLY A 63 17.41 -11.78 -6.65
CA GLY A 63 17.72 -12.23 -5.28
C GLY A 63 16.49 -12.32 -4.38
N GLY A 64 15.40 -11.65 -4.76
CA GLY A 64 14.21 -11.48 -3.93
C GLY A 64 14.29 -10.28 -3.00
N ASN A 65 15.17 -9.31 -3.26
CA ASN A 65 15.23 -8.06 -2.51
C ASN A 65 14.19 -7.08 -3.05
N LEU A 66 13.44 -6.45 -2.14
CA LEU A 66 12.49 -5.40 -2.46
C LEU A 66 13.24 -4.12 -2.85
N PHE A 67 13.08 -3.67 -4.10
CA PHE A 67 13.68 -2.40 -4.55
C PHE A 67 12.62 -1.35 -4.92
N PHE A 68 11.38 -1.76 -5.13
CA PHE A 68 10.27 -0.88 -5.45
C PHE A 68 9.06 -1.23 -4.60
N TYR A 69 8.41 -0.23 -4.03
CA TYR A 69 7.11 -0.37 -3.39
C TYR A 69 6.22 0.85 -3.61
N ARG A 70 4.92 0.56 -3.57
CA ARG A 70 3.85 1.55 -3.47
C ARG A 70 2.68 0.93 -2.70
N TYR A 71 2.35 1.56 -1.58
CA TYR A 71 1.27 1.16 -0.69
C TYR A 71 0.27 2.30 -0.62
N CYS A 72 -0.97 2.08 -1.09
CA CYS A 72 -1.95 3.15 -1.28
C CYS A 72 -3.30 2.76 -0.68
N TRP A 73 -3.79 3.55 0.28
CA TRP A 73 -5.17 3.48 0.75
C TRP A 73 -6.03 4.48 -0.03
N GLU A 74 -7.12 3.99 -0.62
CA GLU A 74 -7.95 4.78 -1.52
C GLU A 74 -9.43 4.33 -1.49
N ILE A 75 -10.32 5.22 -1.94
CA ILE A 75 -11.74 4.93 -2.09
C ILE A 75 -11.95 3.96 -3.26
N ASN A 76 -12.70 2.90 -3.00
CA ASN A 76 -13.09 1.87 -3.96
C ASN A 76 -14.39 2.27 -4.71
N LYS A 77 -14.38 3.44 -5.34
CA LYS A 77 -15.43 3.99 -6.22
C LYS A 77 -14.77 4.67 -7.44
N ARG A 78 -15.52 4.95 -8.51
CA ARG A 78 -15.07 5.80 -9.62
C ARG A 78 -15.65 7.23 -9.48
N PRO A 79 -14.84 8.29 -9.66
CA PRO A 79 -13.37 8.26 -9.70
C PRO A 79 -12.79 7.78 -8.36
N THR A 80 -11.64 7.10 -8.42
CA THR A 80 -10.94 6.65 -7.21
C THR A 80 -10.37 7.85 -6.46
N GLY A 81 -10.68 8.00 -5.17
CA GLY A 81 -10.14 9.05 -4.32
C GLY A 81 -8.94 8.57 -3.54
N HIS A 82 -7.83 9.30 -3.62
CA HIS A 82 -6.64 9.08 -2.78
C HIS A 82 -6.97 9.36 -1.30
N ILE A 83 -6.51 8.51 -0.37
CA ILE A 83 -6.55 8.82 1.07
C ILE A 83 -5.13 9.04 1.56
N THR A 84 -4.27 8.03 1.41
CA THR A 84 -2.84 8.13 1.74
C THR A 84 -2.03 7.12 0.93
N ALA A 85 -0.76 7.42 0.65
CA ALA A 85 0.15 6.47 0.02
C ALA A 85 1.62 6.67 0.39
N TRP A 86 2.36 5.57 0.51
CA TRP A 86 3.81 5.54 0.67
C TRP A 86 4.43 4.84 -0.52
N GLU A 87 5.38 5.49 -1.19
CA GLU A 87 6.03 4.95 -2.37
C GLU A 87 7.49 5.39 -2.51
N ASN A 88 8.22 4.67 -3.35
CA ASN A 88 9.58 5.00 -3.75
C ASN A 88 9.75 5.07 -5.29
N GLU A 89 8.66 5.40 -5.99
CA GLU A 89 8.59 5.40 -7.46
C GLU A 89 9.22 6.65 -8.10
N HIS A 90 9.28 7.76 -7.37
CA HIS A 90 9.65 9.08 -7.89
C HIS A 90 10.44 9.91 -6.87
N ASN A 91 11.21 10.87 -7.37
CA ASN A 91 11.88 11.90 -6.56
C ASN A 91 11.05 13.19 -6.60
N HIS A 92 10.88 13.83 -5.45
CA HIS A 92 10.12 15.06 -5.25
C HIS A 92 10.97 16.22 -4.68
N GLY A 93 12.30 16.07 -4.61
CA GLY A 93 13.19 17.02 -3.97
C GLY A 93 13.16 16.94 -2.44
N LEU A 94 12.72 15.80 -1.88
CA LEU A 94 12.61 15.59 -0.44
C LEU A 94 13.88 14.92 0.12
N PRO A 95 14.26 15.18 1.38
CA PRO A 95 15.44 14.56 2.00
C PRO A 95 15.42 13.03 2.03
N THR A 96 14.23 12.42 1.97
CA THR A 96 14.04 10.97 2.02
C THR A 96 13.81 10.35 0.65
N ASP A 97 13.92 11.11 -0.44
CA ASP A 97 13.75 10.59 -1.80
C ASP A 97 14.62 9.35 -2.05
N PRO A 98 14.12 8.36 -2.81
CA PRO A 98 12.81 8.35 -3.48
C PRO A 98 11.62 8.11 -2.53
N HIS A 99 11.85 7.84 -1.25
CA HIS A 99 10.81 7.49 -0.30
C HIS A 99 10.02 8.73 0.16
N HIS A 100 8.74 8.78 -0.18
CA HIS A 100 7.86 9.89 0.17
C HIS A 100 6.48 9.39 0.61
N HIS A 101 5.71 10.29 1.22
CA HIS A 101 4.35 10.04 1.71
C HIS A 101 3.38 11.07 1.12
N HIS A 102 2.39 10.57 0.37
CA HIS A 102 1.23 11.33 -0.07
C HIS A 102 0.20 11.36 1.06
N HIS A 103 0.30 12.37 1.92
CA HIS A 103 -0.34 12.35 3.23
C HIS A 103 -1.75 12.95 3.27
N VAL A 104 -2.11 13.81 2.31
CA VAL A 104 -3.37 14.54 2.34
C VAL A 104 -4.46 13.79 1.57
N PRO A 105 -5.56 13.39 2.22
CA PRO A 105 -6.71 12.80 1.53
C PRO A 105 -7.22 13.71 0.42
N PHE A 106 -7.54 13.12 -0.72
CA PHE A 106 -8.03 13.78 -1.93
C PHE A 106 -7.05 14.76 -2.61
N ASP A 107 -5.87 15.00 -2.06
CA ASP A 107 -4.81 15.78 -2.69
C ASP A 107 -3.50 15.00 -2.75
N ARG A 108 -3.39 14.12 -3.76
CA ARG A 108 -2.17 13.32 -3.99
C ARG A 108 -0.95 14.20 -4.30
N LYS A 109 -1.09 15.48 -4.68
CA LYS A 109 0.08 16.31 -5.00
C LYS A 109 0.85 16.71 -3.75
N GLN A 110 0.22 16.66 -2.58
CA GLN A 110 0.87 16.95 -1.31
C GLN A 110 1.74 15.77 -0.88
N VAL A 111 3.05 15.97 -1.00
CA VAL A 111 4.08 15.00 -0.62
C VAL A 111 4.88 15.54 0.55
N GLN A 112 5.28 14.65 1.45
CA GLN A 112 6.19 14.97 2.54
C GLN A 112 7.28 13.91 2.68
N ALA A 113 8.36 14.27 3.36
CA ALA A 113 9.40 13.34 3.74
C ALA A 113 8.82 12.18 4.54
N ASN A 114 9.31 10.98 4.25
CA ASN A 114 8.86 9.75 4.88
C ASN A 114 10.10 9.00 5.38
N PRO A 115 10.58 9.22 6.61
CA PRO A 115 11.71 8.46 7.14
C PRO A 115 11.32 7.06 7.64
N ASN A 116 10.03 6.81 7.92
CA ASN A 116 9.60 5.72 8.80
C ASN A 116 8.90 4.55 8.11
N VAL A 117 8.27 4.76 6.95
CA VAL A 117 7.54 3.68 6.26
C VAL A 117 8.40 3.12 5.14
N ARG A 118 8.88 1.87 5.30
CA ARG A 118 9.73 1.17 4.33
C ARG A 118 9.22 -0.22 3.98
N SER A 119 8.21 -0.70 4.66
CA SER A 119 7.62 -2.01 4.46
C SER A 119 6.10 -1.95 4.40
N LEU A 120 5.51 -3.05 3.92
CA LEU A 120 4.07 -3.25 3.93
C LEU A 120 3.50 -3.19 5.36
N GLU A 121 4.23 -3.73 6.34
CA GLU A 121 3.83 -3.73 7.74
C GLU A 121 3.77 -2.30 8.30
N ASP A 122 4.78 -1.47 8.02
CA ASP A 122 4.79 -0.06 8.45
C ASP A 122 3.58 0.71 7.88
N ALA A 123 3.29 0.52 6.59
CA ALA A 123 2.16 1.17 5.93
C ALA A 123 0.82 0.70 6.51
N PHE A 124 0.69 -0.58 6.86
CA PHE A 124 -0.48 -1.10 7.56
C PHE A 124 -0.62 -0.52 8.97
N ASN A 125 0.48 -0.48 9.74
CA ASN A 125 0.50 0.12 11.08
C ASN A 125 0.05 1.59 11.04
N ALA A 126 0.32 2.30 9.96
CA ALA A 126 -0.12 3.68 9.77
C ALA A 126 -1.63 3.82 9.50
N ILE A 127 -2.30 2.87 8.82
CA ILE A 127 -3.72 3.02 8.44
C ILE A 127 -4.70 2.25 9.31
N ILE A 128 -4.27 1.14 9.93
CA ILE A 128 -5.14 0.25 10.69
C ILE A 128 -5.88 0.95 11.84
N PRO A 129 -5.26 1.87 12.61
CA PRO A 129 -5.98 2.62 13.64
C PRO A 129 -7.22 3.35 13.10
N TYR A 130 -7.16 3.85 11.87
CA TYR A 130 -8.27 4.56 11.22
C TYR A 130 -9.32 3.60 10.71
N ILE A 131 -8.90 2.46 10.14
CA ILE A 131 -9.82 1.39 9.73
C ILE A 131 -10.63 0.86 10.92
N ILE A 132 -9.99 0.64 12.07
CA ILE A 132 -10.62 0.09 13.27
C ILE A 132 -11.51 1.14 13.95
N SER A 133 -11.00 2.35 14.15
CA SER A 133 -11.72 3.40 14.87
C SER A 133 -12.82 4.07 14.05
N GLY A 134 -12.77 3.94 12.72
CA GLY A 134 -13.66 4.63 11.80
C GLY A 134 -13.40 6.13 11.68
N LYS A 135 -12.32 6.65 12.30
CA LYS A 135 -11.94 8.06 12.25
C LYS A 135 -11.35 8.41 10.88
N ALA A 136 -11.53 9.66 10.47
CA ALA A 136 -10.86 10.18 9.29
C ALA A 136 -9.34 10.05 9.43
N TYR A 137 -8.66 9.75 8.32
CA TYR A 137 -7.22 9.89 8.21
C TYR A 137 -6.87 11.38 8.30
N PRO A 138 -5.87 11.76 9.11
CA PRO A 138 -5.51 13.15 9.37
C PRO A 138 -4.93 13.86 8.15
#